data_AF-A0A2V6YKG6-F1
#
_entry.id   AF-A0A2V6YKG6-F1
#
_cell.length_a   1.000
_cell.length_b   1.000
_cell.length_c   1.000
_cell.angle_alpha   90.00
_cell.angle_beta   90.00
_cell.angle_gamma   90.00
#
_symmetry.space_group_name_H-M   'P 1'
#
loop_
_entity.id
_entity.type
_entity.pdbx_description
1 polymer ?
#
loop_
_entity_poly.entity_id
_entity_poly.type
_entity_poly.pdbx_seq_one_letter_code
_entity_poly.pdbx_strand_id
1 'polypeptide(L)'
;MNRLKTLVTAGMVAGGMVLGLSVGTVSAQAKDDLKDVKQDRREIRRDTREIRQDRREIRQDRRALYQDRKAGDKGAVKADLKELRNDKTELREDLKDRRDDVRDLRHDRRDLRRDVRQEHEASPK
;
A
#
# COMPACT_ATOMS: atom_id res chain seq x y z
N MET A 1 18.96 -1.87 27.31
CA MET A 1 18.98 -3.10 26.48
C MET A 1 18.30 -2.77 25.17
N ASN A 2 19.08 -2.48 24.13
CA ASN A 2 18.61 -2.01 22.83
C ASN A 2 17.75 -3.09 22.18
N ARG A 3 16.45 -2.83 22.05
CA ARG A 3 15.59 -3.65 21.20
C ARG A 3 15.63 -3.03 19.81
N LEU A 4 16.64 -3.39 19.02
CA LEU A 4 16.56 -3.26 17.57
C LEU A 4 15.37 -4.13 17.14
N LYS A 5 14.19 -3.51 17.03
CA LYS A 5 13.06 -4.13 16.37
C LYS A 5 13.27 -3.86 14.89
N THR A 6 13.44 -4.96 14.16
CA THR A 6 13.46 -5.02 12.72
C THR A 6 12.36 -4.14 12.15
N LEU A 7 12.77 -2.99 11.60
CA LEU A 7 11.99 -2.24 10.63
C LEU A 7 11.52 -3.25 9.61
N VAL A 8 10.21 -3.52 9.60
CA VAL A 8 9.58 -4.21 8.50
C VAL A 8 9.74 -3.25 7.34
N THR A 9 10.81 -3.46 6.57
CA THR A 9 10.96 -2.91 5.23
C THR A 9 9.78 -3.43 4.42
N ALA A 10 8.67 -2.70 4.47
CA ALA A 10 7.54 -2.92 3.61
C ALA A 10 8.07 -2.72 2.19
N GLY A 11 8.07 -3.84 1.46
CA GLY A 11 8.72 -3.95 0.18
C GLY A 11 8.14 -2.91 -0.77
N MET A 12 9.05 -2.17 -1.39
CA MET A 12 8.97 -1.65 -2.74
C MET A 12 7.93 -2.43 -3.58
N VAL A 13 6.70 -1.95 -3.65
CA VAL A 13 5.69 -2.51 -4.56
C VAL A 13 6.02 -1.95 -5.94
N ALA A 14 6.80 -2.73 -6.68
CA ALA A 14 6.89 -2.63 -8.12
C ALA A 14 5.67 -3.32 -8.73
N GLY A 15 4.85 -2.60 -9.48
CA GLY A 15 3.78 -3.16 -10.30
C GLY A 15 2.77 -2.08 -10.70
N GLY A 16 2.41 -1.84 -11.95
CA GLY A 16 2.76 -2.52 -13.19
C GLY A 16 2.90 -1.52 -14.33
N MET A 17 3.99 -1.64 -15.08
CA MET A 17 4.16 -1.02 -16.38
C MET A 17 3.24 -1.74 -17.37
N VAL A 18 2.12 -1.11 -17.75
CA VAL A 18 1.27 -1.63 -18.82
C VAL A 18 1.94 -1.32 -20.17
N LEU A 19 2.63 -2.33 -20.69
CA LEU A 19 3.32 -2.35 -21.97
C LEU A 19 2.33 -2.78 -23.08
N GLY A 20 2.06 -1.86 -24.03
CA GLY A 20 1.94 -2.15 -25.46
C GLY A 20 0.80 -3.02 -26.02
N LEU A 21 -0.17 -2.36 -26.67
CA LEU A 21 -0.79 -2.65 -27.99
C LEU A 21 -0.79 -4.09 -28.55
N SER A 22 -1.97 -4.66 -28.81
CA SER A 22 -2.26 -5.38 -30.08
C SER A 22 -3.77 -5.56 -30.31
N VAL A 23 -4.21 -5.29 -31.55
CA VAL A 23 -5.59 -5.48 -32.04
C VAL A 23 -5.82 -6.98 -32.23
N GLY A 24 -6.35 -7.66 -31.23
CA GLY A 24 -6.67 -9.09 -31.32
C GLY A 24 -7.16 -9.69 -30.00
N THR A 25 -8.46 -9.98 -29.92
CA THR A 25 -9.16 -10.68 -28.82
C THR A 25 -9.31 -9.92 -27.49
N VAL A 26 -10.21 -8.93 -27.48
CA VAL A 26 -10.65 -8.19 -26.27
C VAL A 26 -11.07 -9.12 -25.11
N SER A 27 -11.62 -10.31 -25.40
CA SER A 27 -12.03 -11.28 -24.37
C SER A 27 -10.90 -11.96 -23.58
N ALA A 28 -9.69 -12.05 -24.16
CA ALA A 28 -8.52 -12.59 -23.45
C ALA A 28 -7.93 -11.50 -22.55
N GLN A 29 -7.80 -10.29 -23.08
CA GLN A 29 -7.30 -9.11 -22.36
C GLN A 29 -8.18 -8.77 -21.15
N ALA A 30 -9.51 -8.75 -21.30
CA ALA A 30 -10.44 -8.50 -20.19
C ALA A 30 -10.35 -9.55 -19.06
N LYS A 31 -9.92 -10.78 -19.35
CA LYS A 31 -9.70 -11.82 -18.32
C LYS A 31 -8.42 -11.57 -17.54
N ASP A 32 -7.38 -11.08 -18.20
CA ASP A 32 -6.11 -10.75 -17.56
C ASP A 32 -6.24 -9.46 -16.74
N ASP A 33 -6.89 -8.41 -17.27
CA ASP A 33 -7.23 -7.21 -16.50
C ASP A 33 -8.06 -7.54 -15.24
N LEU A 34 -8.96 -8.52 -15.32
CA LEU A 34 -9.73 -8.98 -14.16
C LEU A 34 -8.86 -9.70 -13.12
N LYS A 35 -7.81 -10.42 -13.54
CA LYS A 35 -6.85 -11.03 -12.60
C LYS A 35 -6.03 -9.94 -11.91
N ASP A 36 -5.56 -8.95 -12.65
CA ASP A 36 -4.78 -7.83 -12.13
C ASP A 36 -5.61 -7.04 -11.10
N VAL A 37 -6.85 -6.66 -11.44
CA VAL A 37 -7.81 -6.03 -10.50
C VAL A 37 -8.05 -6.87 -9.23
N LYS A 38 -7.98 -8.21 -9.31
CA LYS A 38 -8.09 -9.09 -8.13
C LYS A 38 -6.80 -9.11 -7.32
N GLN A 39 -5.64 -9.03 -7.96
CA GLN A 39 -4.34 -8.96 -7.32
C GLN A 39 -4.17 -7.63 -6.59
N ASP A 40 -4.42 -6.49 -7.22
CA ASP A 40 -4.29 -5.17 -6.57
C ASP A 40 -5.18 -5.06 -5.33
N ARG A 41 -6.40 -5.62 -5.41
CA ARG A 41 -7.31 -5.70 -4.25
C ARG A 41 -6.70 -6.49 -3.08
N ARG A 42 -5.90 -7.52 -3.35
CA ARG A 42 -5.23 -8.32 -2.31
C ARG A 42 -4.04 -7.55 -1.73
N GLU A 43 -3.27 -6.88 -2.57
CA GLU A 43 -2.13 -6.04 -2.18
C GLU A 43 -2.59 -4.88 -1.30
N ILE A 44 -3.55 -4.07 -1.74
CA ILE A 44 -4.13 -2.98 -0.93
C ILE A 44 -4.65 -3.45 0.43
N ARG A 45 -5.20 -4.67 0.50
CA ARG A 45 -5.66 -5.26 1.77
C ARG A 45 -4.50 -5.64 2.68
N ARG A 46 -3.38 -6.09 2.13
CA ARG A 46 -2.14 -6.36 2.84
C ARG A 46 -1.56 -5.07 3.39
N ASP A 47 -1.40 -4.05 2.57
CA ASP A 47 -0.84 -2.75 3.00
C ASP A 47 -1.72 -2.12 4.07
N THR A 48 -3.05 -2.25 3.93
CA THR A 48 -3.98 -1.80 4.98
C THR A 48 -3.76 -2.51 6.32
N ARG A 49 -3.34 -3.79 6.32
CA ARG A 49 -3.00 -4.51 7.56
C ARG A 49 -1.67 -4.07 8.13
N GLU A 50 -0.66 -3.87 7.28
CA GLU A 50 0.68 -3.42 7.66
C GLU A 50 0.61 -2.00 8.26
N ILE A 51 -0.01 -1.04 7.57
CA ILE A 51 -0.31 0.32 8.09
C ILE A 51 -1.02 0.30 9.45
N ARG A 52 -1.87 -0.70 9.70
CA ARG A 52 -2.55 -0.84 11.01
C ARG A 52 -1.60 -1.36 12.10
N GLN A 53 -0.63 -2.20 11.75
CA GLN A 53 0.42 -2.66 12.64
C GLN A 53 1.36 -1.50 12.99
N ASP A 54 1.84 -0.73 12.02
CA ASP A 54 2.75 0.40 12.27
C ASP A 54 2.09 1.45 13.16
N ARG A 55 0.80 1.73 12.93
CA ARG A 55 0.00 2.61 13.80
C ARG A 55 -0.12 2.09 15.23
N ARG A 56 -0.07 0.77 15.46
CA ARG A 56 -0.06 0.19 16.81
C ARG A 56 1.33 0.32 17.44
N GLU A 57 2.37 0.09 16.67
CA GLU A 57 3.78 0.21 17.11
C GLU A 57 4.09 1.65 17.53
N ILE A 58 3.82 2.63 16.67
CA ILE A 58 3.94 4.07 16.98
C ILE A 58 3.19 4.45 18.27
N ARG A 59 2.06 3.81 18.58
CA ARG A 59 1.35 4.06 19.85
C ARG A 59 2.08 3.45 21.05
N GLN A 60 2.70 2.29 20.90
CA GLN A 60 3.53 1.68 21.92
C GLN A 60 4.79 2.52 22.17
N ASP A 61 5.45 2.99 21.12
CA ASP A 61 6.69 3.78 21.25
C ASP A 61 6.39 5.14 21.88
N ARG A 62 5.24 5.76 21.58
CA ARG A 62 4.77 6.93 22.32
C ARG A 62 4.55 6.68 23.81
N ARG A 63 4.15 5.48 24.21
CA ARG A 63 4.00 5.12 25.63
C ARG A 63 5.38 4.94 26.28
N ALA A 64 6.32 4.29 25.59
CA ALA A 64 7.71 4.16 26.05
C ALA A 64 8.35 5.54 26.26
N LEU A 65 8.27 6.40 25.25
CA LEU A 65 8.73 7.79 25.31
C LEU A 65 8.15 8.56 26.50
N TYR A 66 6.88 8.34 26.83
CA TYR A 66 6.26 8.98 27.99
C TYR A 66 6.87 8.49 29.31
N GLN A 67 7.18 7.19 29.42
CA GLN A 67 7.85 6.63 30.60
C GLN A 67 9.29 7.15 30.72
N ASP A 68 10.04 7.18 29.63
CA ASP A 68 11.43 7.65 29.63
C ASP A 68 11.51 9.13 29.98
N ARG A 69 10.56 9.93 29.49
CA ARG A 69 10.40 11.33 29.88
C ARG A 69 10.08 11.48 31.37
N LYS A 70 9.25 10.59 31.93
CA LYS A 70 8.92 10.58 33.36
C LYS A 70 10.12 10.17 34.22
N ALA A 71 10.94 9.25 33.74
CA ALA A 71 12.18 8.83 34.37
C ALA A 71 13.30 9.87 34.27
N GLY A 72 13.15 10.88 33.41
CA GLY A 72 14.16 11.92 33.19
C GLY A 72 15.31 11.48 32.29
N ASP A 73 15.18 10.35 31.59
CA ASP A 73 16.19 9.84 30.67
C ASP A 73 16.14 10.62 29.34
N LYS A 74 16.86 11.74 29.31
CA LYS A 74 16.96 12.61 28.12
C LYS A 74 17.61 11.90 26.93
N GLY A 75 18.47 10.91 27.18
CA GLY A 75 19.15 10.15 26.14
C GLY A 75 18.17 9.24 25.39
N ALA A 76 17.43 8.42 26.15
CA ALA A 76 16.38 7.55 25.61
C ALA A 76 15.30 8.36 24.90
N VAL A 77 14.81 9.45 25.52
CA VAL A 77 13.82 10.35 24.91
C VAL A 77 14.27 10.88 23.53
N LYS A 78 15.55 11.23 23.37
CA LYS A 78 16.06 11.73 22.09
C LYS A 78 16.10 10.62 21.03
N ALA A 79 16.47 9.40 21.41
CA ALA A 79 16.46 8.25 20.52
C ALA A 79 15.02 7.91 20.07
N ASP A 80 14.10 7.76 21.02
CA ASP A 80 12.69 7.48 20.78
C ASP A 80 12.03 8.53 19.87
N LEU A 81 12.33 9.82 20.07
CA LEU A 81 11.79 10.88 19.20
C LEU A 81 12.29 10.79 17.76
N LYS A 82 13.53 10.32 17.56
CA LYS A 82 14.10 10.12 16.22
C LYS A 82 13.45 8.92 15.54
N GLU A 83 13.31 7.80 16.25
CA GLU A 83 12.63 6.60 15.76
C GLU A 83 11.18 6.94 15.39
N LEU A 84 10.43 7.55 16.31
CA LEU A 84 9.03 7.95 16.06
C LEU A 84 8.87 8.91 14.87
N ARG A 85 9.90 9.70 14.55
CA ARG A 85 9.89 10.57 13.37
C ARG A 85 10.07 9.76 12.09
N ASN A 86 10.95 8.77 12.10
CA ASN A 86 11.18 7.87 10.98
C ASN A 86 9.92 7.03 10.70
N ASP A 87 9.37 6.37 11.73
CA ASP A 87 8.16 5.55 11.58
C ASP A 87 6.97 6.35 11.03
N LYS A 88 6.86 7.62 11.42
CA LYS A 88 5.83 8.53 10.89
C LYS A 88 6.06 8.93 9.43
N THR A 89 7.31 8.97 9.01
CA THR A 89 7.68 9.28 7.62
C THR A 89 7.37 8.08 6.75
N GLU A 90 7.80 6.89 7.16
CA GLU A 90 7.50 5.62 6.49
C GLU A 90 5.98 5.40 6.40
N LEU A 91 5.25 5.52 7.52
CA LEU A 91 3.78 5.43 7.50
C LEU A 91 3.11 6.45 6.55
N ARG A 92 3.72 7.62 6.32
CA ARG A 92 3.17 8.59 5.35
C ARG A 92 3.41 8.14 3.91
N GLU A 93 4.55 7.51 3.64
CA GLU A 93 4.87 6.93 2.34
C GLU A 93 3.91 5.77 2.05
N ASP A 94 3.74 4.81 2.97
CA ASP A 94 2.79 3.70 2.80
C ASP A 94 1.35 4.18 2.59
N LEU A 95 0.94 5.24 3.31
CA LEU A 95 -0.39 5.83 3.14
C LEU A 95 -0.56 6.49 1.77
N LYS A 96 0.51 7.03 1.18
CA LYS A 96 0.51 7.65 -0.14
C LYS A 96 0.48 6.56 -1.21
N ASP A 97 1.33 5.55 -1.11
CA ASP A 97 1.42 4.45 -2.08
C ASP A 97 0.08 3.71 -2.15
N ARG A 98 -0.48 3.29 -1.00
CA ARG A 98 -1.82 2.69 -0.95
C ARG A 98 -2.91 3.58 -1.57
N ARG A 99 -2.79 4.90 -1.47
CA ARG A 99 -3.76 5.83 -2.06
C ARG A 99 -3.65 5.83 -3.58
N ASP A 100 -2.43 5.76 -4.09
CA ASP A 100 -2.14 5.75 -5.51
C ASP A 100 -2.54 4.36 -6.10
N ASP A 101 -2.27 3.24 -5.42
CA ASP A 101 -2.78 1.90 -5.82
C ASP A 101 -4.32 1.86 -5.89
N VAL A 102 -4.99 2.46 -4.90
CA VAL A 102 -6.45 2.55 -4.89
C VAL A 102 -6.97 3.40 -6.06
N ARG A 103 -6.19 4.38 -6.53
CA ARG A 103 -6.55 5.21 -7.69
C ARG A 103 -6.41 4.38 -8.97
N ASP A 104 -5.31 3.66 -9.13
CA ASP A 104 -5.03 2.88 -10.33
C ASP A 104 -6.04 1.75 -10.48
N LEU A 105 -6.33 1.02 -9.39
CA LEU A 105 -7.41 0.03 -9.35
C LEU A 105 -8.80 0.59 -9.73
N ARG A 106 -9.06 1.89 -9.52
CA ARG A 106 -10.30 2.53 -9.97
C ARG A 106 -10.29 2.85 -11.46
N HIS A 107 -9.13 3.19 -12.02
CA HIS A 107 -8.94 3.37 -13.45
C HIS A 107 -9.10 2.03 -14.18
N ASP A 108 -8.40 0.98 -13.74
CA ASP A 108 -8.43 -0.33 -14.41
C ASP A 108 -9.85 -0.91 -14.45
N ARG A 109 -10.60 -0.76 -13.35
CA ARG A 109 -12.02 -1.17 -13.34
C ARG A 109 -12.91 -0.37 -14.28
N ARG A 110 -12.59 0.91 -14.49
CA ARG A 110 -13.35 1.75 -15.41
C ARG A 110 -13.09 1.32 -16.85
N ASP A 111 -11.83 1.04 -17.18
CA ASP A 111 -11.42 0.65 -18.52
C ASP A 111 -11.90 -0.76 -18.85
N LEU A 112 -11.71 -1.73 -17.95
CA LEU A 112 -12.32 -3.06 -18.07
C LEU A 112 -13.84 -3.00 -18.30
N ARG A 113 -14.55 -2.10 -17.61
CA ARG A 113 -16.00 -1.93 -17.81
C ARG A 113 -16.31 -1.36 -19.21
N ARG A 114 -15.50 -0.45 -19.72
CA ARG A 114 -15.65 0.12 -21.07
C ARG A 114 -15.39 -0.94 -22.12
N ASP A 115 -14.37 -1.77 -21.94
CA ASP A 115 -13.97 -2.78 -22.91
C ASP A 115 -15.03 -3.89 -23.02
N VAL A 116 -15.51 -4.38 -21.87
CA VAL A 116 -16.63 -5.35 -21.83
C VAL A 116 -17.90 -4.78 -22.47
N ARG A 117 -18.17 -3.48 -22.29
CA ARG A 117 -19.32 -2.84 -22.92
C ARG A 117 -19.16 -2.74 -24.44
N GLN A 118 -18.00 -2.31 -24.91
CA GLN A 118 -17.69 -2.20 -26.34
C GLN A 118 -17.75 -3.56 -27.03
N GLU A 119 -17.23 -4.61 -26.39
CA GLU A 119 -17.33 -5.98 -26.89
C GLU A 119 -18.78 -6.43 -27.05
N HIS A 120 -19.63 -6.16 -26.05
CA HIS A 120 -21.06 -6.47 -26.12
C HIS A 120 -21.79 -5.67 -27.22
N GLU A 121 -21.43 -4.41 -27.43
CA GLU A 121 -22.00 -3.56 -28.49
C GLU A 121 -21.53 -3.98 -29.89
N ALA A 122 -20.29 -4.47 -30.02
CA ALA A 122 -19.73 -4.95 -31.30
C ALA A 122 -20.21 -6.35 -31.71
N SER A 123 -20.73 -7.14 -30.77
CA SER A 123 -21.31 -8.47 -31.02
C SER A 123 -22.72 -8.60 -30.43
N PRO A 124 -23.72 -7.87 -30.98
CA PRO A 124 -25.10 -8.03 -30.57
C PRO A 124 -25.60 -9.43 -30.95
N LYS A 125 -26.21 -10.12 -29.99
CA LYS A 125 -26.81 -11.45 -30.18
C LYS A 125 -28.00 -11.44 -31.13
#